data_AF-A0A081GLT3-F1
#
_entry.id   AF-A0A081GLT3-F1
#
_cell.length_a   1.000
_cell.length_b   1.000
_cell.length_c   1.000
_cell.angle_alpha   90.00
_cell.angle_beta   90.00
_cell.angle_gamma   90.00
#
_symmetry.space_group_name_H-M   'P 1'
#
loop_
_entity.id
_entity.type
_entity.pdbx_description
1 polymer ?
#
loop_
_entity_poly.entity_id
_entity_poly.type
_entity_poly.pdbx_seq_one_letter_code
_entity_poly.pdbx_strand_id
1 'polypeptide(L)'
;MDSVMARVNTGEKAGGMSAVRTGSLLRRIAPLNRSGGVPFAAAFASVLLGGMVLGAVGARAAVMGAARALPYPEAVSRTHDAAEAVLAGAGAETCLRGKLTNALVGLSSSCEANGERNALCRLADSAAVVTPMTLAFMRETATRLLALIDSPDGAATPKGGPASARP
;
A
#
# COMPACT_ATOMS: atom_id res chain seq x y z
N MET A 1 -1.94 51.13 15.33
CA MET A 1 -0.94 52.19 15.54
C MET A 1 -0.08 51.71 16.71
N ASP A 2 1.22 51.45 16.65
CA ASP A 2 2.31 51.98 15.83
C ASP A 2 3.56 51.10 16.12
N SER A 3 4.39 50.82 15.10
CA SER A 3 5.86 50.54 15.17
C SER A 3 6.38 49.30 15.94
N VAL A 4 7.47 48.59 15.59
CA VAL A 4 8.58 48.70 14.64
C VAL A 4 9.29 47.30 14.68
N MET A 5 9.43 46.59 13.57
CA MET A 5 10.63 46.48 12.74
C MET A 5 11.92 45.95 13.42
N ALA A 6 12.42 44.85 12.85
CA ALA A 6 13.82 44.46 12.74
C ALA A 6 14.60 43.95 13.98
N ARG A 7 14.91 42.65 13.95
CA ARG A 7 16.32 42.21 13.95
C ARG A 7 16.54 41.05 12.99
N VAL A 8 16.99 41.43 11.80
CA VAL A 8 17.83 40.62 10.91
C VAL A 8 19.07 40.17 11.69
N ASN A 9 19.39 38.88 11.68
CA ASN A 9 20.71 38.41 12.09
C ASN A 9 21.44 37.92 10.85
N THR A 10 22.36 38.76 10.38
CA THR A 10 23.27 38.52 9.28
C THR A 10 24.61 38.03 9.87
N GLY A 11 25.10 36.91 9.34
CA GLY A 11 26.52 36.53 9.31
C GLY A 11 26.61 35.42 8.25
N GLU A 12 27.20 35.58 7.06
CA GLU A 12 28.55 36.07 6.72
C GLU A 12 29.61 35.49 7.66
N LYS A 13 30.64 34.73 7.24
CA LYS A 13 31.24 34.57 5.90
C LYS A 13 32.29 33.44 5.93
N ALA A 14 32.65 32.97 4.72
CA ALA A 14 33.91 32.31 4.31
C ALA A 14 34.14 30.86 4.77
N GLY A 15 34.71 29.96 3.98
CA GLY A 15 35.36 30.05 2.67
C GLY A 15 36.12 28.73 2.49
N GLY A 16 36.05 28.12 1.31
CA GLY A 16 36.67 26.82 1.08
C GLY A 16 36.48 26.31 -0.34
N MET A 17 37.04 27.03 -1.31
CA MET A 17 37.23 26.57 -2.68
C MET A 17 38.30 25.46 -2.73
N SER A 18 37.96 24.31 -3.31
CA SER A 18 38.82 23.40 -4.10
C SER A 18 38.01 22.12 -4.35
N ALA A 19 37.92 21.50 -5.52
CA ALA A 19 38.58 21.74 -6.79
C ALA A 19 37.65 21.22 -7.89
N VAL A 20 37.61 21.97 -8.99
CA VAL A 20 37.08 21.55 -10.28
C VAL A 20 37.88 20.33 -10.75
N ARG A 21 37.22 19.18 -10.93
CA ARG A 21 37.71 18.12 -11.81
C ARG A 21 36.71 17.91 -12.92
N THR A 22 36.98 18.63 -13.99
CA THR A 22 36.50 18.43 -15.35
C THR A 22 36.68 16.96 -15.75
N GLY A 23 35.56 16.27 -15.91
CA GLY A 23 35.46 14.94 -16.49
C GLY A 23 34.24 14.89 -17.38
N SER A 24 34.26 15.71 -18.43
CA SER A 24 33.33 15.59 -19.55
C SER A 24 33.65 14.30 -20.28
N LEU A 25 32.66 13.41 -20.43
CA LEU A 25 32.33 12.70 -21.68
C LEU A 25 31.36 11.54 -21.39
N LEU A 26 30.17 11.66 -21.99
CA LEU A 26 29.22 10.60 -22.31
C LEU A 26 28.63 9.79 -21.16
N ARG A 27 27.48 10.24 -20.64
CA ARG A 27 26.41 9.29 -20.28
C ARG A 27 25.24 9.46 -21.24
N ARG A 28 25.30 8.61 -22.26
CA ARG A 28 24.23 8.33 -23.21
C ARG A 28 22.96 7.94 -22.47
N ILE A 29 21.88 8.50 -22.99
CA ILE A 29 20.50 8.04 -22.97
C ILE A 29 20.45 6.50 -23.03
N ALA A 30 19.79 5.88 -22.04
CA ALA A 30 18.97 4.68 -22.20
C ALA A 30 18.19 4.41 -20.90
N PRO A 31 16.86 4.61 -20.88
CA PRO A 31 16.00 4.04 -19.85
C PRO A 31 15.63 2.63 -20.31
N LEU A 32 16.03 1.60 -19.58
CA LEU A 32 15.43 0.28 -19.67
C LEU A 32 15.79 -0.45 -18.39
N ASN A 33 14.82 -1.23 -17.90
CA ASN A 33 15.03 -2.38 -17.03
C ASN A 33 14.83 -2.14 -15.52
N ARG A 34 13.57 -2.24 -15.06
CA ARG A 34 13.24 -3.09 -13.89
C ARG A 34 11.74 -3.36 -13.72
N SER A 35 11.20 -4.35 -14.45
CA SER A 35 10.06 -5.20 -14.01
C SER A 35 9.54 -6.08 -15.16
N GLY A 36 10.31 -7.07 -15.56
CA GLY A 36 9.85 -8.09 -16.51
C GLY A 36 10.65 -9.35 -16.34
N GLY A 37 10.11 -10.31 -15.60
CA GLY A 37 10.82 -11.57 -15.36
C GLY A 37 10.05 -12.53 -14.47
N VAL A 38 9.11 -13.26 -15.06
CA VAL A 38 9.02 -14.72 -14.88
C VAL A 38 8.37 -15.31 -16.14
N PRO A 39 9.17 -15.77 -17.12
CA PRO A 39 8.69 -16.69 -18.13
C PRO A 39 8.37 -18.04 -17.50
N PHE A 40 7.09 -18.27 -17.24
CA PHE A 40 6.51 -19.60 -17.07
C PHE A 40 6.55 -20.30 -18.43
N ALA A 41 7.62 -21.05 -18.72
CA ALA A 41 7.62 -22.21 -19.65
C ALA A 41 9.05 -22.65 -19.98
N ALA A 42 9.66 -23.48 -19.13
CA ALA A 42 10.69 -24.44 -19.54
C ALA A 42 11.03 -25.36 -18.36
N ALA A 43 10.31 -26.48 -18.22
CA ALA A 43 10.79 -27.64 -17.49
C ALA A 43 10.04 -28.88 -18.01
N PHE A 44 10.33 -29.27 -19.24
CA PHE A 44 10.06 -30.62 -19.70
C PHE A 44 11.18 -31.54 -19.19
N ALA A 45 10.74 -32.67 -18.63
CA ALA A 45 11.40 -33.98 -18.61
C ALA A 45 12.56 -34.25 -17.62
N SER A 46 12.19 -35.00 -16.57
CA SER A 46 12.78 -36.30 -16.20
C SER A 46 14.05 -36.35 -15.36
N VAL A 47 13.90 -36.61 -14.05
CA VAL A 47 14.71 -37.60 -13.31
C VAL A 47 13.82 -38.33 -12.28
N LEU A 48 13.71 -39.64 -12.45
CA LEU A 48 13.17 -40.61 -11.49
C LEU A 48 14.21 -40.87 -10.38
N LEU A 49 13.83 -40.78 -9.09
CA LEU A 49 14.06 -41.82 -8.05
C LEU A 49 13.65 -41.33 -6.64
N GLY A 50 12.77 -42.08 -5.97
CA GLY A 50 12.88 -42.34 -4.53
C GLY A 50 11.96 -41.60 -3.56
N GLY A 51 11.10 -42.35 -2.87
CA GLY A 51 10.72 -42.06 -1.48
C GLY A 51 9.22 -41.86 -1.19
N MET A 52 8.54 -42.94 -0.80
CA MET A 52 7.29 -42.88 -0.02
C MET A 52 7.50 -42.11 1.29
N VAL A 53 6.70 -41.06 1.55
CA VAL A 53 6.06 -40.85 2.85
C VAL A 53 4.66 -40.30 2.60
N LEU A 54 3.66 -41.17 2.73
CA LEU A 54 2.24 -40.83 2.66
C LEU A 54 1.84 -40.11 3.96
N GLY A 55 2.19 -38.82 4.06
CA GLY A 55 1.73 -37.95 5.13
C GLY A 55 0.30 -37.49 4.86
N ALA A 56 -0.66 -38.02 5.60
CA ALA A 56 -2.03 -37.55 5.64
C ALA A 56 -2.08 -36.08 6.11
N VAL A 57 -2.03 -35.13 5.17
CA VAL A 57 -2.37 -33.73 5.44
C VAL A 57 -3.83 -33.54 5.05
N GLY A 58 -4.66 -33.32 6.06
CA GLY A 58 -6.10 -33.16 5.94
C GLY A 58 -6.47 -32.20 4.82
N ALA A 59 -7.33 -32.70 3.92
CA ALA A 59 -8.03 -31.90 2.94
C ALA A 59 -8.94 -30.92 3.68
N ARG A 60 -8.41 -29.72 3.97
CA ARG A 60 -9.28 -28.57 4.19
C ARG A 60 -9.91 -28.26 2.85
N ALA A 61 -11.23 -28.39 2.80
CA ALA A 61 -12.08 -28.02 1.68
C ALA A 61 -11.62 -26.65 1.14
N ALA A 62 -10.88 -26.69 0.04
CA ALA A 62 -10.46 -25.50 -0.66
C ALA A 62 -11.69 -24.96 -1.37
N VAL A 63 -12.27 -23.89 -0.83
CA VAL A 63 -13.24 -23.09 -1.56
C VAL A 63 -12.49 -22.53 -2.76
N MET A 64 -12.76 -23.08 -3.94
CA MET A 64 -12.16 -22.69 -5.21
C MET A 64 -12.67 -21.30 -5.62
N GLY A 65 -12.05 -20.24 -5.11
CA GLY A 65 -12.37 -18.89 -5.57
C GLY A 65 -11.82 -17.70 -4.77
N ALA A 66 -11.36 -17.89 -3.52
CA ALA A 66 -10.75 -16.79 -2.78
C ALA A 66 -9.24 -16.75 -3.09
N ALA A 67 -8.82 -15.77 -3.90
CA ALA A 67 -7.42 -15.35 -3.89
C ALA A 67 -7.01 -15.18 -2.42
N ARG A 68 -5.91 -15.81 -2.00
CA ARG A 68 -5.47 -15.77 -0.59
C ARG A 68 -5.50 -14.31 -0.15
N ALA A 69 -6.36 -14.01 0.83
CA ALA A 69 -6.43 -12.68 1.40
C ALA A 69 -5.01 -12.28 1.81
N LEU A 70 -4.55 -11.14 1.30
CA LEU A 70 -3.26 -10.62 1.74
C LEU A 70 -3.28 -10.46 3.26
N PRO A 71 -2.15 -10.65 3.95
CA PRO A 71 -2.11 -10.34 5.35
C PRO A 71 -2.43 -8.85 5.55
N TYR A 72 -3.07 -8.55 6.68
CA TYR A 72 -3.60 -7.22 6.98
C TYR A 72 -2.59 -6.08 6.81
N PRO A 73 -1.36 -6.16 7.34
CA PRO A 73 -0.42 -5.04 7.21
C PRO A 73 -0.03 -4.75 5.76
N GLU A 74 0.11 -5.77 4.90
CA GLU A 74 0.37 -5.59 3.48
C GLU A 74 -0.82 -4.96 2.75
N ALA A 75 -2.05 -5.32 3.13
CA ALA A 75 -3.25 -4.72 2.56
C ALA A 75 -3.39 -3.22 2.95
N VAL A 76 -3.06 -2.89 4.19
CA VAL A 76 -3.01 -1.49 4.68
C VAL A 76 -1.95 -0.70 3.93
N SER A 77 -0.72 -1.23 3.79
CA SER A 77 0.37 -0.58 3.05
C SER A 77 0.00 -0.33 1.58
N ARG A 78 -0.61 -1.31 0.89
CA ARG A 78 -1.06 -1.10 -0.50
C ARG A 78 -2.15 -0.03 -0.62
N THR A 79 -3.00 0.08 0.40
CA THR A 79 -4.04 1.11 0.46
C THR A 79 -3.44 2.50 0.69
N HIS A 80 -2.42 2.60 1.54
CA HIS A 80 -1.63 3.81 1.72
C HIS A 80 -1.01 4.29 0.39
N ASP A 81 -0.27 3.41 -0.30
CA ASP A 81 0.37 3.75 -1.59
C ASP A 81 -0.63 4.13 -2.70
N ALA A 82 -1.84 3.56 -2.65
CA ALA A 82 -2.92 3.92 -3.57
C ALA A 82 -3.49 5.30 -3.24
N ALA A 83 -3.73 5.58 -1.95
CA ALA A 83 -4.21 6.88 -1.48
C ALA A 83 -3.22 8.01 -1.79
N GLU A 84 -1.93 7.81 -1.53
CA GLU A 84 -0.88 8.78 -1.87
C GLU A 84 -0.82 9.08 -3.37
N ALA A 85 -0.92 8.05 -4.22
CA ALA A 85 -0.92 8.24 -5.67
C ALA A 85 -2.11 9.08 -6.15
N VAL A 86 -3.28 8.92 -5.53
CA VAL A 86 -4.48 9.73 -5.82
C VAL A 86 -4.26 11.19 -5.43
N LEU A 87 -3.70 11.43 -4.24
CA LEU A 87 -3.43 12.79 -3.76
C LEU A 87 -2.34 13.48 -4.58
N ALA A 88 -1.29 12.76 -4.95
CA ALA A 88 -0.23 13.22 -5.85
C ALA A 88 -0.69 13.41 -7.29
N GLY A 89 -1.88 12.89 -7.68
CA GLY A 89 -2.34 12.94 -9.07
C GLY A 89 -1.44 12.15 -10.01
N ALA A 90 -0.85 11.05 -9.53
CA ALA A 90 0.17 10.28 -10.23
C ALA A 90 -0.44 9.35 -11.30
N GLY A 91 -1.04 9.93 -12.35
CA GLY A 91 -1.56 9.21 -13.51
C GLY A 91 -2.93 9.70 -13.98
N ALA A 92 -3.46 9.04 -15.00
CA ALA A 92 -4.81 9.31 -15.49
C ALA A 92 -5.88 8.89 -14.46
N GLU A 93 -7.00 9.60 -14.42
CA GLU A 93 -8.10 9.35 -13.47
C GLU A 93 -8.57 7.89 -13.50
N THR A 94 -8.68 7.28 -14.68
CA THR A 94 -9.13 5.89 -14.84
C THR A 94 -8.17 4.88 -14.19
N CYS A 95 -6.87 5.15 -14.25
CA CYS A 95 -5.83 4.33 -13.64
C CYS A 95 -5.85 4.48 -12.11
N LEU A 96 -5.95 5.72 -11.62
CA LEU A 96 -6.08 6.01 -10.19
C LEU A 96 -7.33 5.37 -9.59
N ARG A 97 -8.44 5.41 -10.32
CA ARG A 97 -9.68 4.72 -9.95
C ARG A 97 -9.46 3.22 -9.81
N GLY A 98 -8.90 2.58 -10.84
CA GLY A 98 -8.59 1.15 -10.79
C GLY A 98 -7.65 0.79 -9.63
N LYS A 99 -6.60 1.59 -9.39
CA LYS A 99 -5.64 1.38 -8.31
C LYS A 99 -6.30 1.47 -6.94
N LEU A 100 -7.09 2.52 -6.70
CA LEU A 100 -7.74 2.73 -5.42
C LEU A 100 -8.84 1.69 -5.17
N THR A 101 -9.68 1.38 -6.17
CA THR A 101 -10.72 0.34 -6.03
C THR A 101 -10.12 -1.03 -5.73
N ASN A 102 -9.04 -1.42 -6.43
CA ASN A 102 -8.38 -2.71 -6.17
C ASN A 102 -7.80 -2.76 -4.75
N ALA A 103 -7.16 -1.68 -4.30
CA ALA A 103 -6.63 -1.59 -2.95
C ALA A 103 -7.74 -1.69 -1.88
N LEU A 104 -8.87 -1.01 -2.08
CA LEU A 104 -10.01 -1.05 -1.15
C LEU A 104 -10.63 -2.44 -1.08
N VAL A 105 -10.87 -3.10 -2.21
CA VAL A 105 -11.39 -4.48 -2.23
C VAL A 105 -10.40 -5.44 -1.55
N GLY A 106 -9.11 -5.28 -1.82
CA GLY A 106 -8.05 -6.04 -1.16
C GLY A 106 -8.05 -5.83 0.35
N LEU A 107 -8.17 -4.59 0.82
CA LEU A 107 -8.25 -4.27 2.24
C LEU A 107 -9.51 -4.84 2.90
N SER A 108 -10.69 -4.68 2.29
CA SER A 108 -11.94 -5.25 2.81
C SER A 108 -11.85 -6.77 2.95
N SER A 109 -11.34 -7.47 1.94
CA SER A 109 -11.15 -8.93 2.02
C SER A 109 -10.15 -9.34 3.11
N SER A 110 -9.11 -8.54 3.34
CA SER A 110 -8.14 -8.77 4.40
C SER A 110 -8.73 -8.51 5.78
N CYS A 111 -9.56 -7.46 5.93
CA CYS A 111 -10.31 -7.18 7.15
C CYS A 111 -11.21 -8.37 7.53
N GLU A 112 -11.98 -8.90 6.57
CA GLU A 112 -12.84 -10.06 6.79
C GLU A 112 -12.04 -11.31 7.17
N ALA A 113 -10.93 -11.58 6.47
CA ALA A 113 -10.08 -12.74 6.73
C ALA A 113 -9.42 -12.72 8.12
N ASN A 114 -9.11 -11.53 8.66
CA ASN A 114 -8.49 -11.36 9.98
C ASN A 114 -9.53 -11.11 11.10
N GLY A 115 -10.79 -10.94 10.74
CA GLY A 115 -11.89 -10.63 11.66
C GLY A 115 -11.82 -9.20 12.23
N GLU A 116 -11.23 -8.27 11.49
CA GLU A 116 -11.06 -6.88 11.92
C GLU A 116 -12.30 -6.03 11.59
N ARG A 117 -12.67 -5.14 12.53
CA ARG A 117 -13.84 -4.24 12.40
C ARG A 117 -13.55 -2.79 12.76
N ASN A 118 -12.29 -2.36 12.62
CA ASN A 118 -11.88 -0.99 12.91
C ASN A 118 -12.49 0.03 11.91
N ALA A 119 -12.27 1.32 12.18
CA ALA A 119 -12.77 2.40 11.33
C ALA A 119 -12.21 2.30 9.89
N LEU A 120 -10.97 1.85 9.72
CA LEU A 120 -10.32 1.68 8.43
C LEU A 120 -11.06 0.64 7.57
N CYS A 121 -11.38 -0.52 8.15
CA CYS A 121 -12.12 -1.58 7.47
C CYS A 121 -13.54 -1.14 7.06
N ARG A 122 -14.25 -0.39 7.92
CA ARG A 122 -15.57 0.15 7.59
C ARG A 122 -15.53 1.17 6.45
N LEU A 123 -14.49 2.02 6.43
CA LEU A 123 -14.29 2.95 5.34
C LEU A 123 -13.97 2.22 4.03
N ALA A 124 -13.12 1.19 4.08
CA ALA A 124 -12.76 0.40 2.90
C ALA A 124 -13.98 -0.30 2.28
N ASP A 125 -14.81 -0.94 3.11
CA ASP A 125 -16.02 -1.64 2.67
C ASP A 125 -17.02 -0.71 1.98
N SER A 126 -17.33 0.41 2.64
CA SER A 126 -18.26 1.41 2.09
C SER A 126 -17.72 2.12 0.84
N ALA A 127 -16.41 2.37 0.75
CA ALA A 127 -15.81 3.02 -0.42
C ALA A 127 -15.62 2.08 -1.62
N ALA A 128 -15.41 0.78 -1.40
CA ALA A 128 -15.22 -0.21 -2.45
C ALA A 128 -16.46 -0.37 -3.36
N VAL A 129 -17.66 -0.11 -2.83
CA VAL A 129 -18.93 -0.28 -3.54
C VAL A 129 -19.42 0.99 -4.27
N VAL A 130 -18.72 2.12 -4.15
CA VAL A 130 -19.15 3.38 -4.76
C VAL A 130 -18.87 3.40 -6.26
N THR A 131 -19.93 3.49 -7.07
CA THR A 131 -19.85 3.62 -8.53
C THR A 131 -20.82 4.69 -9.06
N PRO A 132 -20.38 5.66 -9.89
CA PRO A 132 -19.01 5.89 -10.35
C PRO A 132 -18.14 6.64 -9.32
N MET A 133 -16.88 6.22 -9.18
CA MET A 133 -15.92 6.83 -8.26
C MET A 133 -15.25 8.06 -8.89
N THR A 134 -15.76 9.26 -8.60
CA THR A 134 -15.22 10.52 -9.15
C THR A 134 -13.85 10.86 -8.57
N LEU A 135 -13.03 11.65 -9.27
CA LEU A 135 -11.73 12.11 -8.75
C LEU A 135 -11.84 12.84 -7.41
N ALA A 136 -12.87 13.68 -7.24
CA ALA A 136 -13.11 14.39 -5.98
C ALA A 136 -13.39 13.40 -4.83
N PHE A 137 -14.24 12.40 -5.07
CA PHE A 137 -14.49 11.34 -4.10
C PHE A 137 -13.21 10.57 -3.77
N MET A 138 -12.42 10.19 -4.77
CA MET A 138 -11.16 9.48 -4.55
C MET A 138 -10.19 10.27 -3.66
N ARG A 139 -10.05 11.59 -3.86
CA ARG A 139 -9.16 12.43 -3.03
C ARG A 139 -9.66 12.56 -1.60
N GLU A 140 -10.96 12.72 -1.41
CA GLU A 140 -11.58 12.76 -0.08
C GLU A 140 -11.37 11.42 0.66
N THR A 141 -11.67 10.30 -0.02
CA THR A 141 -11.45 8.95 0.53
C THR A 141 -9.99 8.71 0.84
N ALA A 142 -9.06 9.09 -0.05
CA ALA A 142 -7.62 8.96 0.16
C ALA A 142 -7.14 9.71 1.42
N THR A 143 -7.63 10.93 1.63
CA THR A 143 -7.30 11.74 2.81
C THR A 143 -7.78 11.06 4.10
N ARG A 144 -9.01 10.54 4.11
CA ARG A 144 -9.56 9.82 5.25
C ARG A 144 -8.84 8.49 5.52
N LEU A 145 -8.45 7.77 4.47
CA LEU A 145 -7.69 6.53 4.60
C LEU A 145 -6.35 6.79 5.28
N LEU A 146 -5.56 7.75 4.79
CA LEU A 146 -4.26 8.07 5.39
C LEU A 146 -4.40 8.51 6.85
N ALA A 147 -5.38 9.38 7.15
CA ALA A 147 -5.66 9.78 8.51
C ALA A 147 -5.94 8.59 9.46
N LEU A 148 -6.69 7.58 8.99
CA LEU A 148 -6.99 6.38 9.78
C LEU A 148 -5.82 5.39 9.87
N ILE A 149 -4.97 5.32 8.86
CA ILE A 149 -3.78 4.45 8.83
C ILE A 149 -2.71 5.02 9.77
N ASP A 150 -2.50 6.33 9.76
CA ASP A 150 -1.52 7.02 10.61
C ASP A 150 -2.00 7.20 12.05
N SER A 151 -3.30 7.03 12.31
CA SER A 151 -3.86 7.09 13.66
C SER A 151 -3.63 5.78 14.42
N PRO A 152 -3.25 5.84 15.71
CA PRO A 152 -3.06 4.65 16.54
C PRO A 152 -4.35 3.81 16.71
N ASP A 153 -5.53 4.43 16.55
CA ASP A 153 -6.84 3.76 16.57
C ASP A 153 -7.11 2.89 15.33
N GLY A 154 -6.32 3.03 14.26
CA GLY A 154 -6.40 2.18 13.07
C GLY A 154 -5.75 0.81 13.26
N ALA A 155 -4.77 0.69 14.16
CA ALA A 155 -3.95 -0.50 14.35
C ALA A 155 -4.36 -1.38 15.54
N ALA A 156 -5.11 -0.85 16.51
CA ALA A 156 -5.36 -1.54 17.77
C ALA A 156 -6.84 -1.46 18.19
N THR A 157 -7.64 -2.42 17.73
CA THR A 157 -8.77 -2.87 18.58
C THR A 157 -8.29 -4.10 19.33
N PRO A 158 -8.11 -4.05 20.67
CA PRO A 158 -7.71 -5.23 21.42
C PRO A 158 -8.78 -6.32 21.29
N LYS A 159 -8.41 -7.47 20.71
CA LYS A 159 -9.17 -8.72 20.85
C LYS A 159 -9.14 -9.14 22.32
N GLY A 160 -10.15 -8.77 23.13
CA GLY A 160 -10.19 -9.13 24.55
C GLY A 160 -11.45 -8.76 25.36
N GLY A 161 -12.57 -9.47 25.14
CA GLY A 161 -13.61 -9.89 26.12
C GLY A 161 -14.44 -8.85 26.93
N PRO A 162 -15.44 -9.29 27.74
CA PRO A 162 -16.05 -10.62 27.86
C PRO A 162 -17.54 -10.67 27.42
N ALA A 163 -18.02 -11.88 27.20
CA ALA A 163 -19.42 -12.22 27.03
C ALA A 163 -20.27 -11.62 28.16
N SER A 164 -21.18 -10.71 27.80
CA SER A 164 -22.20 -10.20 28.71
C SER A 164 -23.18 -11.33 28.99
N ALA A 165 -23.05 -11.92 30.18
CA ALA A 165 -24.12 -12.69 30.82
C ALA A 165 -25.41 -11.85 30.78
N ARG A 166 -26.49 -12.46 30.29
CA ARG A 166 -27.84 -11.93 30.41
C ARG A 166 -28.54 -12.63 31.59
N PRO A 167 -29.36 -11.92 32.38
CA PRO A 167 -30.15 -12.49 33.45
C PRO A 167 -31.24 -13.43 32.93
#